data_AF-A0A8J9S6M0-F1
#
_entry.id   AF-A0A8J9S6M0-F1
#
_cell.length_a   1.000
_cell.length_b   1.000
_cell.length_c   1.000
_cell.angle_alpha   90.00
_cell.angle_beta   90.00
_cell.angle_gamma   90.00
#
_symmetry.space_group_name_H-M   'P 1'
#
loop_
_entity.id
_entity.type
_entity.pdbx_description
1 polymer ?
#
loop_
_entity_poly.entity_id
_entity_poly.type
_entity_poly.pdbx_seq_one_letter_code
_entity_poly.pdbx_strand_id
1 'polypeptide(L)'
;MGNTSSEAAGCAKNPAFEKTTQKGHSKEQNLEYAVSSMQGKRPSMEDKHLYCVELPVHGKIPTFLVDHAIFAVFDGHGGPFSSTYVEEHFLQ
;
A
#
# COMPACT_ATOMS: atom_id res chain seq x y z
N MET A 1 7.96 32.02 9.49
CA MET A 1 6.58 32.08 8.95
C MET A 1 6.51 31.04 7.84
N GLY A 2 6.22 29.78 8.19
CA GLY A 2 6.13 28.67 7.23
C GLY A 2 4.74 28.66 6.63
N ASN A 3 4.67 28.81 5.31
CA ASN A 3 3.41 28.82 4.59
C ASN A 3 2.90 27.38 4.46
N THR A 4 2.11 26.91 5.41
CA THR A 4 1.34 25.66 5.30
C THR A 4 0.07 25.94 4.51
N SER A 5 0.18 26.02 3.19
CA SER A 5 -1.02 25.95 2.33
C SER A 5 -1.52 24.51 2.37
N SER A 6 -2.65 24.30 3.03
CA SER A 6 -3.39 23.04 2.97
C SER A 6 -3.87 22.79 1.54
N GLU A 7 -3.18 21.95 0.78
CA GLU A 7 -3.66 21.42 -0.50
C GLU A 7 -4.68 20.29 -0.27
N ALA A 8 -5.75 20.55 0.50
CA ALA A 8 -6.70 19.50 0.89
C ALA A 8 -7.94 19.40 -0.02
N ALA A 9 -8.09 20.26 -1.03
CA ALA A 9 -9.27 20.23 -1.90
C ALA A 9 -8.95 20.72 -3.32
N GLY A 10 -8.54 19.82 -4.21
CA GLY A 10 -8.29 20.16 -5.60
C GLY A 10 -8.35 18.95 -6.53
N CYS A 11 -8.72 19.18 -7.79
CA CYS A 11 -8.51 18.23 -8.88
C CYS A 11 -7.17 18.55 -9.54
N ALA A 12 -6.38 17.53 -9.89
CA ALA A 12 -5.15 17.72 -10.66
C ALA A 12 -5.47 18.35 -12.02
N LYS A 13 -4.64 19.28 -12.48
CA LYS A 13 -4.78 19.91 -13.80
C LYS A 13 -4.60 18.89 -14.94
N ASN A 14 -3.69 17.93 -14.73
CA ASN A 14 -3.44 16.81 -15.62
C ASN A 14 -3.64 15.52 -14.80
N PRO A 15 -4.82 14.88 -14.89
CA PRO A 15 -5.06 13.64 -14.16
C PRO A 15 -4.16 12.51 -14.68
N ALA A 16 -3.65 11.71 -13.75
CA ALA A 16 -2.78 10.58 -14.06
C ALA A 16 -3.60 9.27 -14.03
N PHE A 17 -3.90 8.75 -15.23
CA PHE A 17 -4.66 7.50 -15.39
C PHE A 17 -3.77 6.27 -15.63
N GLU A 18 -2.45 6.44 -15.56
CA GLU A 18 -1.51 5.33 -15.59
C GLU A 18 -1.76 4.42 -14.38
N LYS A 19 -1.77 3.11 -14.65
CA LYS A 19 -1.97 2.09 -13.62
C LYS A 19 -0.64 1.47 -13.27
N THR A 20 -0.28 1.50 -12.00
CA THR A 20 0.81 0.67 -11.47
C THR A 20 0.20 -0.66 -11.05
N THR A 21 0.53 -1.73 -11.75
CA THR A 21 -0.03 -3.07 -11.48
C THR A 21 1.08 -4.03 -11.06
N GLN A 22 0.88 -4.69 -9.93
CA GLN A 22 1.74 -5.77 -9.45
C GLN A 22 0.92 -7.06 -9.38
N LYS A 23 1.58 -8.18 -9.65
CA LYS A 23 1.00 -9.52 -9.61
C LYS A 23 1.96 -10.43 -8.86
N GLY A 24 1.42 -11.43 -8.18
CA GLY A 24 2.21 -12.44 -7.50
C GLY A 24 1.43 -13.74 -7.34
N HIS A 25 2.13 -14.77 -6.89
CA HIS A 25 1.57 -16.06 -6.55
C HIS A 25 2.36 -16.68 -5.40
N SER A 26 1.73 -17.58 -4.65
CA SER A 26 2.39 -18.47 -3.68
C SER A 26 1.86 -19.88 -3.90
N LYS A 27 2.78 -20.84 -4.04
CA LYS A 27 2.42 -22.25 -4.20
C LYS A 27 2.07 -22.86 -2.84
N GLU A 28 2.80 -22.45 -1.82
CA GLU A 28 2.69 -22.87 -0.43
C GLU A 28 1.31 -22.50 0.13
N GLN A 29 0.83 -21.29 -0.18
CA GLN A 29 -0.50 -20.81 0.20
C GLN A 29 -1.58 -21.11 -0.85
N ASN A 30 -1.22 -21.74 -1.98
CA ASN A 30 -2.10 -21.98 -3.14
C ASN A 30 -2.90 -20.74 -3.56
N LEU A 31 -2.21 -19.61 -3.76
CA LEU A 31 -2.82 -18.30 -3.99
C LEU A 31 -2.21 -17.56 -5.18
N GLU A 32 -3.05 -16.95 -6.00
CA GLU A 32 -2.67 -15.97 -7.03
C GLU A 32 -3.29 -14.62 -6.67
N TYR A 33 -2.54 -13.54 -6.84
CA TYR A 33 -3.02 -12.21 -6.48
C TYR A 33 -2.49 -11.13 -7.42
N ALA A 34 -3.21 -10.01 -7.45
CA ALA A 34 -2.81 -8.82 -8.17
C ALA A 34 -3.35 -7.57 -7.45
N VAL A 35 -2.62 -6.47 -7.59
CA VAL A 35 -3.00 -5.14 -7.11
C VAL A 35 -2.73 -4.13 -8.21
N SER A 36 -3.63 -3.17 -8.38
CA SER A 36 -3.51 -2.11 -9.37
C SER A 36 -3.91 -0.79 -8.74
N SER A 37 -3.02 0.19 -8.77
CA SER A 37 -3.24 1.52 -8.20
C SER A 37 -3.17 2.60 -9.28
N MET A 38 -3.85 3.73 -9.05
CA MET A 38 -3.95 4.84 -10.00
C MET A 38 -4.31 6.13 -9.24
N GLN A 39 -3.56 7.20 -9.47
CA GLN A 39 -3.80 8.51 -8.84
C GLN A 39 -5.12 9.17 -9.31
N GLY A 40 -5.43 9.01 -10.60
CA GLY A 40 -6.61 9.59 -11.21
C GLY A 40 -6.61 11.12 -11.16
N LYS A 41 -7.70 11.68 -10.65
CA LYS A 41 -7.94 13.14 -10.61
C LYS A 41 -7.38 13.81 -9.35
N ARG A 42 -6.84 13.05 -8.39
CA ARG A 42 -6.29 13.63 -7.17
C ARG A 42 -4.96 14.34 -7.44
N PRO A 43 -4.63 15.44 -6.74
CA PRO A 43 -3.36 16.15 -6.94
C PRO A 43 -2.14 15.31 -6.57
N SER A 44 -2.29 14.46 -5.55
CA SER A 44 -1.30 13.53 -5.03
C SER A 44 -1.85 12.10 -5.03
N MET A 45 -0.95 11.11 -5.13
CA MET A 45 -1.26 9.71 -4.86
C MET A 45 -0.89 9.40 -3.40
N GLU A 46 -1.90 9.31 -2.53
CA GLU A 46 -1.71 9.06 -1.10
C GLU A 46 -1.99 7.60 -0.71
N ASP A 47 -2.63 6.82 -1.59
CA ASP A 47 -2.88 5.41 -1.33
C ASP A 47 -1.58 4.59 -1.37
N LYS A 48 -1.48 3.63 -0.46
CA LYS A 48 -0.44 2.58 -0.42
C LYS A 48 -1.09 1.21 -0.31
N HIS A 49 -0.33 0.16 -0.58
CA HIS A 49 -0.80 -1.21 -0.43
C HIS A 49 0.33 -2.13 0.03
N LEU A 50 -0.05 -3.21 0.69
CA LEU A 50 0.87 -4.24 1.17
C LEU A 50 0.28 -5.60 0.83
N TYR A 51 1.13 -6.53 0.41
CA TYR A 51 0.81 -7.95 0.34
C TYR A 51 1.95 -8.76 0.96
N CYS A 52 1.61 -9.78 1.75
CA CYS A 52 2.58 -10.69 2.35
C CYS A 52 1.98 -12.09 2.43
N VAL A 53 2.58 -13.02 1.67
CA VAL A 53 2.17 -14.44 1.59
C VAL A 53 3.06 -15.36 2.44
N GLU A 54 4.15 -14.83 2.97
CA GLU A 54 5.07 -15.51 3.89
C GLU A 54 5.14 -14.68 5.18
N LEU A 55 4.08 -14.78 6.00
CA LEU A 55 3.93 -13.95 7.19
C LEU A 55 4.93 -14.37 8.28
N PRO A 56 5.86 -13.48 8.70
CA PRO A 56 6.83 -13.82 9.72
C PRO A 56 6.16 -14.00 11.08
N VAL A 57 6.60 -15.00 11.86
CA VAL A 57 6.21 -15.16 13.26
C VAL A 57 7.34 -14.65 14.14
N HIS A 58 7.08 -13.56 14.87
CA HIS A 58 8.07 -12.95 15.75
C HIS A 58 8.64 -13.96 16.76
N GLY A 59 9.97 -13.98 16.90
CA GLY A 59 10.68 -14.86 17.84
C GLY A 59 10.81 -16.32 17.40
N LYS A 60 10.38 -16.69 16.18
CA LYS A 60 10.55 -18.05 15.65
C LYS A 60 11.19 -18.04 14.25
N ILE A 61 12.49 -18.33 14.20
CA ILE A 61 13.23 -18.49 12.94
C ILE A 61 13.30 -20.00 12.58
N PRO A 62 12.97 -20.43 11.35
CA PRO A 62 12.27 -19.73 10.26
C PRO A 62 10.84 -20.30 10.13
N THR A 63 9.91 -19.87 10.99
CA THR A 63 8.51 -20.30 10.84
C THR A 63 7.68 -19.13 10.36
N PHE A 64 7.20 -19.24 9.13
CA PHE A 64 6.11 -18.40 8.65
C PHE A 64 4.77 -18.99 9.11
N LEU A 65 3.74 -18.16 9.17
CA LEU A 65 2.40 -18.64 9.45
C LEU A 65 1.87 -19.40 8.22
N VAL A 66 1.58 -20.68 8.41
CA VAL A 66 1.01 -21.55 7.36
C VAL A 66 -0.46 -21.21 7.17
N ASP A 67 -0.98 -21.29 5.94
CA ASP A 67 -2.37 -21.01 5.56
C ASP A 67 -2.85 -19.58 5.84
N HIS A 68 -1.92 -18.62 5.90
CA HIS A 68 -2.22 -17.22 6.15
C HIS A 68 -1.46 -16.31 5.19
N ALA A 69 -2.14 -15.27 4.74
CA ALA A 69 -1.58 -14.17 3.97
C ALA A 69 -2.26 -12.86 4.38
N ILE A 70 -1.56 -11.74 4.26
CA ILE A 70 -2.10 -10.40 4.49
C ILE A 70 -2.12 -9.63 3.18
N PHE A 71 -3.24 -8.95 2.94
CA PHE A 71 -3.42 -7.96 1.88
C PHE A 71 -4.03 -6.72 2.52
N ALA A 72 -3.43 -5.56 2.31
CA ALA A 72 -3.89 -4.31 2.90
C ALA A 72 -3.81 -3.17 1.89
N VAL A 73 -4.77 -2.25 1.98
CA VAL A 73 -4.80 -0.99 1.24
C VAL A 73 -4.94 0.12 2.27
N PHE A 74 -4.11 1.14 2.15
CA PHE A 74 -4.06 2.29 3.06
C PHE A 74 -4.43 3.54 2.27
N ASP A 75 -5.62 4.09 2.52
CA ASP A 75 -6.08 5.37 1.96
C ASP A 75 -5.50 6.52 2.80
N GLY A 76 -4.54 7.24 2.24
CA GLY A 76 -3.91 8.37 2.91
C GLY A 76 -4.77 9.63 2.83
N HIS A 77 -4.81 10.41 3.91
CA HIS A 77 -5.50 11.70 3.93
C HIS A 77 -4.69 12.77 4.65
N GLY A 78 -4.53 13.93 4.02
CA GLY A 78 -3.72 15.02 4.55
C GLY A 78 -2.23 14.86 4.27
N GLY A 79 -1.88 14.06 3.27
CA GLY A 79 -0.51 13.73 2.87
C GLY A 79 -0.22 12.23 2.99
N PRO A 80 0.82 11.73 2.29
CA PRO A 80 1.10 10.29 2.20
C PRO A 80 1.83 9.71 3.42
N PHE A 81 2.14 10.53 4.44
CA PHE A 81 2.98 10.09 5.56
C PHE A 81 2.40 8.87 6.28
N SER A 82 1.14 8.93 6.69
CA SER A 82 0.52 7.84 7.47
C SER A 82 0.40 6.55 6.67
N SER A 83 -0.03 6.62 5.41
CA SER A 83 -0.17 5.44 4.54
C SER A 83 1.20 4.81 4.21
N THR A 84 2.22 5.64 3.97
CA THR A 84 3.60 5.17 3.74
C THR A 84 4.19 4.55 5.01
N TYR A 85 4.02 5.20 6.16
CA TYR A 85 4.55 4.68 7.42
C TYR A 85 3.93 3.31 7.76
N VAL A 86 2.62 3.16 7.58
CA VAL A 86 1.95 1.88 7.81
C VAL A 86 2.43 0.82 6.81
N GLU A 87 2.53 1.13 5.51
CA GLU A 87 3.08 0.20 4.51
C GLU A 87 4.45 -0.36 4.92
N GLU A 88 5.35 0.49 5.42
CA GLU A 88 6.73 0.12 5.79
C GLU A 88 6.82 -0.66 7.12
N HIS A 89 5.86 -0.49 8.04
CA HIS A 89 5.97 -0.98 9.42
C HIS A 89 4.87 -1.98 9.83
N PHE A 90 3.85 -2.24 9.00
CA PHE A 90 2.70 -3.08 9.36
C PHE A 90 3.06 -4.52 9.77
N LEU A 91 4.16 -5.06 9.23
CA LEU A 91 4.58 -6.46 9.44
C LEU A 91 5.71 -6.63 10.48
N GLN A 92 6.12 -5.55 11.16
CA GLN A 92 7.23 -5.57 12.12
C GLN A 92 6.82 -6.10 13.50
#